data_AF-A0A2J4ZCQ7-F1
#
_entry.id   AF-A0A2J4ZCQ7-F1
#
_cell.length_a   1.000
_cell.length_b   1.000
_cell.length_c   1.000
_cell.angle_alpha   90.00
_cell.angle_beta   90.00
_cell.angle_gamma   90.00
#
_symmetry.space_group_name_H-M   'P 1'
#
loop_
_entity.id
_entity.type
_entity.pdbx_description
1 polymer ?
#
loop_
_entity_poly.entity_id
_entity_poly.type
_entity_poly.pdbx_seq_one_letter_code
_entity_poly.pdbx_strand_id
1 'polypeptide(L)' 'IIMSAALLGVMYLMPEWSQGTMPFRLLRLMVVVVAGVVAYFATLLLLGFRVKEFARRTV' A
#
# COMPACT_ATOMS: atom_id res chain seq x y z
N ILE A 1 -11.12 5.87 1.00
CA ILE A 1 -11.86 4.59 1.14
C ILE A 1 -11.05 3.41 0.60
N ILE A 2 -10.65 3.41 -0.67
CA ILE A 2 -9.96 2.25 -1.28
C ILE A 2 -8.67 1.86 -0.52
N MET A 3 -7.83 2.83 -0.17
CA MET A 3 -6.62 2.56 0.62
C MET A 3 -6.95 1.98 2.00
N SER A 4 -7.93 2.56 2.70
CA SER A 4 -8.38 2.06 4.01
C SER A 4 -8.92 0.64 3.92
N ALA A 5 -9.71 0.33 2.89
CA ALA A 5 -10.25 -1.01 2.65
C ALA A 5 -9.14 -2.02 2.32
N ALA A 6 -8.16 -1.64 1.51
CA ALA A 6 -7.00 -2.48 1.19
C ALA A 6 -6.16 -2.79 2.44
N LEU A 7 -5.86 -1.78 3.27
CA LEU A 7 -5.10 -1.97 4.50
C LEU A 7 -5.84 -2.88 5.50
N LEU A 8 -7.15 -2.68 5.67
CA LEU A 8 -7.98 -3.56 6.51
C LEU A 8 -8.05 -4.99 5.96
N GLY A 9 -8.16 -5.15 4.64
CA GLY A 9 -8.14 -6.46 3.99
C GLY A 9 -6.81 -7.19 4.20
N VAL A 10 -5.69 -6.48 4.06
CA VAL A 10 -4.36 -7.05 4.34
C VAL A 10 -4.21 -7.41 5.82
N MET A 11 -4.68 -6.55 6.73
CA MET A 11 -4.65 -6.84 8.16
C MET A 11 -5.50 -8.05 8.55
N TYR A 12 -6.64 -8.27 7.90
CA TYR A 12 -7.50 -9.44 8.17
C TYR A 12 -6.83 -10.76 7.76
N LEU A 13 -6.04 -10.75 6.69
CA LEU A 13 -5.31 -11.92 6.22
C LEU A 13 -4.04 -12.18 7.02
N MET A 14 -3.53 -11.18 7.74
CA MET A 14 -2.29 -11.31 8.50
C MET A 14 -2.52 -12.01 9.84
N PRO A 15 -1.64 -12.95 10.20
CA PRO A 15 -1.63 -13.52 11.53
C PRO A 15 -1.15 -12.48 12.56
N GLU A 16 -1.38 -12.79 13.84
CA GLU A 16 -1.07 -11.92 14.97
C GLU A 16 0.36 -11.33 14.89
N TRP A 17 0.47 -10.01 15.11
CA TRP A 17 1.72 -9.23 14.99
C TRP A 17 2.74 -9.50 16.09
N SER A 18 2.31 -10.07 17.22
CA SER A 18 3.20 -10.52 18.28
C SER A 18 3.99 -11.77 17.87
N GLN A 19 3.56 -12.49 16.83
CA GLN A 19 4.14 -13.77 16.44
C GLN A 19 5.43 -13.59 15.63
N GLY A 20 6.48 -14.30 16.04
CA GLY A 20 7.77 -14.35 15.36
C GLY A 20 8.80 -13.34 15.85
N THR A 21 10.00 -13.44 15.27
CA THR A 21 11.17 -12.61 15.60
C THR A 21 11.05 -11.21 14.99
N MET A 22 11.83 -10.25 15.52
CA MET A 22 11.85 -8.84 15.06
C MET A 22 11.91 -8.68 13.53
N PRO A 23 12.77 -9.41 12.77
CA PRO A 23 12.82 -9.30 11.31
C PRO A 23 11.52 -9.69 10.60
N PHE A 24 10.81 -10.69 11.12
CA PHE A 24 9.58 -11.17 10.50
C PHE A 24 8.43 -10.16 10.65
N ARG A 25 8.37 -9.47 11.79
CA ARG A 25 7.42 -8.37 12.01
C ARG A 25 7.70 -7.22 11.05
N LEU A 26 8.97 -6.86 10.85
CA LEU A 26 9.37 -5.85 9.88
C LEU A 26 9.01 -6.25 8.44
N LEU A 27 9.21 -7.52 8.07
CA LEU A 27 8.84 -8.02 6.74
C LEU A 27 7.33 -7.89 6.49
N ARG A 28 6.49 -8.26 7.47
CA ARG A 28 5.04 -8.07 7.38
C ARG A 28 4.67 -6.58 7.27
N LEU A 29 5.32 -5.71 8.04
CA LEU A 29 5.11 -4.26 7.92
C LEU A 29 5.45 -3.77 6.50
N MET A 30 6.55 -4.24 5.91
CA MET A 30 6.91 -3.91 4.53
C MET A 30 5.81 -4.36 3.54
N VAL A 31 5.22 -5.53 3.72
CA VAL A 31 4.10 -6.00 2.89
C VAL A 31 2.89 -5.07 3.00
N VAL A 32 2.50 -4.66 4.23
CA VAL A 32 1.38 -3.72 4.44
C VAL A 32 1.67 -2.37 3.76
N VAL A 33 2.88 -1.85 3.91
CA VAL A 33 3.28 -0.58 3.30
C VAL A 33 3.23 -0.67 1.78
N VAL A 34 3.80 -1.71 1.18
CA VAL A 34 3.78 -1.92 -0.28
C VAL A 34 2.35 -2.06 -0.79
N ALA A 35 1.49 -2.80 -0.10
CA ALA A 35 0.07 -2.91 -0.46
C ALA A 35 -0.64 -1.55 -0.41
N GLY A 36 -0.34 -0.72 0.59
CA GLY A 36 -0.85 0.66 0.69
C GLY A 36 -0.40 1.55 -0.47
N VAL A 37 0.87 1.47 -0.84
CA VAL A 37 1.44 2.21 -1.99
C VAL A 37 0.74 1.78 -3.29
N VAL A 38 0.60 0.48 -3.53
CA VAL A 38 -0.09 -0.05 -4.71
C VAL A 38 -1.55 0.39 -4.74
N ALA A 39 -2.26 0.31 -3.61
CA ALA A 39 -3.65 0.76 -3.52
C ALA A 39 -3.78 2.26 -3.85
N TYR A 40 -2.89 3.10 -3.32
CA TYR A 40 -2.88 4.53 -3.60
C TYR A 40 -2.66 4.82 -5.09
N PHE A 41 -1.62 4.27 -5.71
CA PHE A 41 -1.37 4.49 -7.13
C PHE A 41 -2.47 3.90 -8.03
N ALA A 42 -3.06 2.76 -7.65
CA ALA A 42 -4.22 2.22 -8.33
C ALA A 42 -5.41 3.20 -8.27
N THR A 43 -5.66 3.85 -7.13
CA THR A 43 -6.71 4.88 -7.06
C THR A 43 -6.43 6.09 -7.93
N LEU A 44 -5.18 6.57 -7.96
CA LEU A 44 -4.81 7.68 -8.84
C LEU A 44 -5.04 7.32 -10.30
N LEU A 45 -4.63 6.12 -10.73
CA LEU A 45 -4.87 5.62 -12.07
C LEU A 45 -6.36 5.52 -12.41
N LEU A 46 -7.18 5.01 -11.49
CA LEU A 46 -8.64 4.91 -11.67
C LEU A 46 -9.30 6.29 -11.79
N LEU A 47 -8.80 7.28 -11.05
CA LEU A 47 -9.27 8.67 -11.12
C LEU A 47 -8.72 9.43 -12.33
N GLY A 48 -7.95 8.77 -13.19
CA GLY A 48 -7.41 9.36 -14.43
C GLY A 48 -6.07 10.06 -14.26
N PHE A 49 -5.55 10.19 -13.03
CA PHE A 49 -4.21 10.72 -12.78
C PHE A 49 -3.17 9.67 -13.18
N ARG A 50 -2.49 9.92 -14.28
CA ARG A 50 -1.44 9.01 -14.76
C ARG A 50 -0.12 9.39 -14.12
N VAL A 51 0.66 8.38 -13.71
CA VAL A 51 2.02 8.58 -13.16
C VAL A 51 2.90 9.42 -14.11
N LYS A 52 2.62 9.37 -15.42
CA LYS A 52 3.27 10.18 -16.46
C LYS A 52 3.02 11.68 -16.35
N GLU A 53 1.95 12.11 -15.67
CA GLU A 53 1.67 13.54 -15.41
C GLU A 53 2.63 14.11 -14.37
N PHE A 54 3.09 13.32 -13.40
CA PHE A 54 4.14 13.76 -12.46
C PHE A 54 5.49 14.00 -13.16
N ALA A 55 5.73 13.38 -14.31
CA ALA A 55 6.93 13.59 -15.12
C ALA A 55 6.84 14.81 -16.04
N ARG A 56 5.65 15.41 -16.26
CA ARG A 56 5.54 16.68 -16.99
C ARG A 56 5.94 17.82 -16.05
N ARG A 57 7.14 18.37 -16.26
CA ARG A 57 7.45 19.72 -15.80
C ARG A 57 6.49 20.69 -16.49
N THR A 58 5.71 21.43 -15.71
CA THR A 58 5.13 22.69 -16.17
C THR A 58 6.29 23.62 -16.48
N VAL A 59 6.43 23.98 -17.76
CA VAL A 59 7.36 25.03 -18.23
C VAL A 59 6.79 26.38 -17.83
#